data_AF-A0A6M0A4G1-F1
#
_entry.id   AF-A0A6M0A4G1-F1
#
_cell.length_a   1.000
_cell.length_b   1.000
_cell.length_c   1.000
_cell.angle_alpha   90.00
_cell.angle_beta   90.00
_cell.angle_gamma   90.00
#
_symmetry.space_group_name_H-M   'P 1'
#
loop_
_entity.id
_entity.type
_entity.pdbx_description
1 polymer ?
#
loop_
_entity_poly.entity_id
_entity_poly.type
_entity_poly.pdbx_seq_one_letter_code
_entity_poly.pdbx_strand_id
1 'polypeptide(L)'
;MQVKTVTNHQNSATNNQAPEITLDNQTQNLTQVLVEELQSEIGAKSRSIQAVAHRITLEVERICTKSDRIQNSGEIDTWKLNLARHRLHKCLSYYKLGSRQGRVELHSTLSTMVYRHVAPSQSQLNFSARYNLIEDFLQDFYAECLKAFRRENPVDSDYTPRTQLELAEYMGFSEQYAKRRITLRGRGSQQLIVLRAQSFSRRQPNETPVDIEQAVEYGRDEEAQEHNRSATVQQVRSNLIEKTIDPSDAVLRDRIISELIKYLESNGHNDCADYLVLKLQDLAAPEIDEIMGLTPRQRDYLQQRFKYHVEKFSRSAQWKLVHQWLGADLDQKLG
;
A
#
# COMPACT_ATOMS: atom_id res chain seq x y z
N MET A 1 -71.81 53.30 -14.18
CA MET A 1 -72.61 53.51 -12.95
C MET A 1 -73.28 52.17 -12.63
N GLN A 2 -73.13 51.65 -11.40
CA GLN A 2 -73.58 50.33 -10.88
C GLN A 2 -72.83 49.09 -11.45
N VAL A 3 -72.52 47.98 -10.74
CA VAL A 3 -72.70 47.50 -9.34
C VAL A 3 -71.78 46.26 -9.13
N LYS A 4 -71.22 46.10 -7.91
CA LYS A 4 -70.77 44.92 -7.09
C LYS A 4 -70.27 43.62 -7.80
N THR A 5 -69.27 42.89 -7.29
CA THR A 5 -69.40 41.98 -6.12
C THR A 5 -68.02 41.48 -5.61
N VAL A 6 -67.99 41.20 -4.30
CA VAL A 6 -66.90 40.72 -3.43
C VAL A 6 -66.71 39.20 -3.52
N THR A 7 -65.47 38.69 -3.47
CA THR A 7 -65.15 37.50 -2.64
C THR A 7 -63.67 37.39 -2.31
N ASN A 8 -63.42 37.34 -1.00
CA ASN A 8 -62.15 37.12 -0.32
C ASN A 8 -62.08 35.62 0.02
N HIS A 9 -61.04 34.90 -0.40
CA HIS A 9 -60.72 33.57 0.15
C HIS A 9 -59.22 33.44 0.39
N GLN A 10 -58.89 33.33 1.67
CA GLN A 10 -57.62 32.89 2.21
C GLN A 10 -57.31 31.49 1.69
N ASN A 11 -56.06 31.24 1.30
CA ASN A 11 -55.47 29.91 1.40
C ASN A 11 -54.03 30.04 1.88
N SER A 12 -53.87 29.69 3.16
CA SER A 12 -52.61 29.47 3.85
C SER A 12 -51.90 28.26 3.20
N ALA A 13 -50.77 28.50 2.53
CA ALA A 13 -49.84 27.44 2.18
C ALA A 13 -48.72 27.42 3.23
N THR A 14 -48.82 26.45 4.13
CA THR A 14 -47.78 26.04 5.07
C THR A 14 -46.55 25.58 4.29
N ASN A 15 -45.51 26.41 4.32
CA ASN A 15 -44.22 26.12 3.69
C ASN A 15 -43.41 25.18 4.61
N ASN A 16 -43.68 23.87 4.52
CA ASN A 16 -42.81 22.85 5.11
C ASN A 16 -41.61 22.62 4.17
N GLN A 17 -40.61 23.49 4.26
CA GLN A 17 -39.29 23.22 3.70
C GLN A 17 -38.56 22.24 4.63
N ALA A 18 -38.47 20.97 4.20
CA ALA A 18 -37.51 20.05 4.74
C ALA A 18 -36.09 20.61 4.52
N PRO A 19 -35.19 20.56 5.50
CA PRO A 19 -33.85 21.10 5.33
C PRO A 19 -33.11 20.31 4.26
N GLU A 20 -32.71 21.00 3.21
CA GLU A 20 -31.85 20.51 2.14
C GLU A 20 -30.52 20.10 2.76
N ILE A 21 -30.31 18.79 2.96
CA ILE A 21 -29.07 18.23 3.49
C ILE A 21 -28.01 18.44 2.41
N THR A 22 -27.25 19.53 2.52
CA THR A 22 -26.14 19.85 1.63
C THR A 22 -25.04 18.79 1.73
N LEU A 23 -24.35 18.52 0.62
CA LEU A 23 -23.23 17.58 0.54
C LEU A 23 -22.18 17.83 1.65
N ASP A 24 -21.93 19.11 1.96
CA ASP A 24 -21.03 19.56 3.02
C ASP A 24 -21.42 19.04 4.41
N ASN A 25 -22.72 18.94 4.73
CA ASN A 25 -23.19 18.40 6.02
C ASN A 25 -22.96 16.88 6.12
N GLN A 26 -23.05 16.15 5.01
CA GLN A 26 -22.77 14.71 4.99
C GLN A 26 -21.26 14.43 5.14
N THR A 27 -20.42 15.22 4.47
CA THR A 27 -18.95 15.17 4.58
C THR A 27 -18.50 15.43 6.02
N GLN A 28 -19.09 16.43 6.66
CA GLN A 28 -18.80 16.78 8.06
C GLN A 28 -19.24 15.66 9.01
N ASN A 29 -20.39 15.02 8.75
CA ASN A 29 -20.87 13.90 9.55
C ASN A 29 -19.94 12.68 9.45
N LEU A 30 -19.55 12.27 8.24
CA LEU A 30 -18.63 11.15 8.05
C LEU A 30 -17.24 11.42 8.66
N THR A 31 -16.73 12.65 8.51
CA THR A 31 -15.46 13.04 9.14
C THR A 31 -15.55 12.91 10.66
N GLN A 32 -16.65 13.37 11.28
CA GLN A 32 -16.85 13.26 12.72
C GLN A 32 -16.90 11.80 13.19
N VAL A 33 -17.59 10.92 12.46
CA VAL A 33 -17.61 9.47 12.74
C VAL A 33 -16.20 8.88 12.72
N LEU A 34 -15.39 9.20 11.70
CA LEU A 34 -14.00 8.69 11.61
C LEU A 34 -13.10 9.26 12.71
N VAL A 35 -13.32 10.52 13.12
CA VAL A 35 -12.60 11.13 14.24
C VAL A 35 -12.89 10.40 15.54
N GLU A 36 -14.15 10.05 15.79
CA GLU A 36 -14.55 9.28 16.97
C GLU A 36 -13.97 7.87 16.95
N GLU A 37 -14.01 7.17 15.81
CA GLU A 37 -13.39 5.85 15.63
C GLU A 37 -11.85 5.89 15.78
N LEU A 38 -11.18 6.96 15.33
CA LEU A 38 -9.74 7.12 15.58
C LEU A 38 -9.43 7.40 17.05
N GLN A 39 -10.23 8.23 17.70
CA GLN A 39 -10.05 8.57 19.12
C GLN A 39 -10.24 7.36 20.02
N SER A 40 -11.17 6.45 19.70
CA SER A 40 -11.36 5.23 20.48
C SER A 40 -10.17 4.27 20.39
N GLU A 41 -9.49 4.21 19.25
CA GLU A 41 -8.36 3.31 19.00
C GLU A 41 -6.99 3.90 19.41
N ILE A 42 -6.81 5.21 19.25
CA ILE A 42 -5.52 5.90 19.45
C ILE A 42 -5.46 6.66 20.79
N GLY A 43 -6.63 6.99 21.36
CA GLY A 43 -6.74 7.80 22.56
C GLY A 43 -6.81 9.31 22.26
N ALA A 44 -5.98 10.10 22.95
CA ALA A 44 -6.14 11.54 23.09
C ALA A 44 -6.33 12.31 21.77
N LYS A 45 -7.16 13.37 21.83
CA LYS A 45 -7.45 14.26 20.69
C LYS A 45 -6.16 14.91 20.19
N SER A 46 -5.81 14.64 18.94
CA SER A 46 -4.69 15.29 18.25
C SER A 46 -5.16 15.96 16.97
N ARG A 47 -4.47 17.04 16.56
CA ARG A 47 -4.72 17.70 15.27
C ARG A 47 -4.54 16.74 14.08
N SER A 48 -3.64 15.76 14.24
CA SER A 48 -3.38 14.72 13.25
C SER A 48 -4.61 13.82 13.03
N ILE A 49 -5.34 13.44 14.08
CA ILE A 49 -6.57 12.64 13.97
C ILE A 49 -7.59 13.34 13.07
N GLN A 50 -7.85 14.63 13.32
CA GLN A 50 -8.79 15.41 12.51
C GLN A 50 -8.34 15.49 11.05
N ALA A 51 -7.04 15.76 10.82
CA ALA A 51 -6.50 15.91 9.47
C ALA A 51 -6.56 14.60 8.67
N VAL A 52 -6.21 13.47 9.28
CA VAL A 52 -6.23 12.15 8.65
C VAL A 52 -7.67 11.70 8.38
N ALA A 53 -8.57 11.85 9.35
CA ALA A 53 -9.99 11.56 9.15
C ALA A 53 -10.58 12.38 7.98
N HIS A 54 -10.27 13.67 7.92
CA HIS A 54 -10.74 14.54 6.85
C HIS A 54 -10.22 14.12 5.47
N ARG A 55 -8.92 13.78 5.35
CA ARG A 55 -8.35 13.28 4.09
C ARG A 55 -8.97 11.96 3.65
N ILE A 56 -9.21 11.03 4.58
CA ILE A 56 -9.91 9.78 4.28
C ILE A 56 -11.31 10.07 3.75
N THR A 57 -12.06 10.98 4.39
CA THR A 57 -13.39 11.39 3.93
C THR A 57 -13.36 11.94 2.51
N LEU A 58 -12.49 12.91 2.23
CA LEU A 58 -12.39 13.53 0.89
C LEU A 58 -12.06 12.50 -0.19
N GLU A 59 -11.17 11.55 0.11
CA GLU A 59 -10.81 10.50 -0.83
C GLU A 59 -11.97 9.52 -1.08
N VAL A 60 -12.73 9.18 -0.04
CA VAL A 60 -13.92 8.33 -0.14
C VAL A 60 -14.97 9.00 -1.00
N GLU A 61 -15.22 10.29 -0.78
CA GLU A 61 -16.16 11.06 -1.58
C GLU A 61 -15.74 11.12 -3.03
N ARG A 62 -14.46 11.41 -3.29
CA ARG A 62 -13.90 11.40 -4.64
C ARG A 62 -14.13 10.06 -5.34
N ILE A 63 -13.91 8.94 -4.65
CA ILE A 63 -14.12 7.59 -5.22
C ILE A 63 -15.60 7.33 -5.49
N CYS A 64 -16.47 7.62 -4.52
CA CYS A 64 -17.91 7.40 -4.68
C CYS A 64 -18.44 8.21 -5.86
N THR A 65 -18.08 9.50 -5.96
CA THR A 65 -18.50 10.39 -7.06
C THR A 65 -18.00 9.91 -8.42
N LYS A 66 -16.81 9.32 -8.51
CA LYS A 66 -16.23 8.82 -9.77
C LYS A 66 -16.72 7.43 -10.17
N SER A 67 -17.36 6.69 -9.28
CA SER A 67 -17.73 5.30 -9.55
C SER A 67 -19.18 5.18 -10.00
N ASP A 68 -19.40 5.00 -11.31
CA ASP A 68 -20.74 4.77 -11.87
C ASP A 68 -21.45 3.60 -11.18
N ARG A 69 -20.71 2.54 -10.83
CA ARG A 69 -21.26 1.39 -10.10
C ARG A 69 -21.82 1.79 -8.73
N ILE A 70 -21.12 2.65 -7.99
CA ILE A 70 -21.57 3.11 -6.68
C ILE A 70 -22.73 4.10 -6.85
N GLN A 71 -22.63 5.03 -7.80
CA GLN A 71 -23.69 6.00 -8.10
C GLN A 71 -25.00 5.29 -8.50
N ASN A 72 -24.92 4.25 -9.31
CA ASN A 72 -26.08 3.47 -9.76
C ASN A 72 -26.60 2.47 -8.71
N SER A 73 -25.93 2.32 -7.56
CA SER A 73 -26.33 1.34 -6.54
C SER A 73 -27.53 1.78 -5.69
N GLY A 74 -27.82 3.09 -5.62
CA GLY A 74 -28.83 3.65 -4.72
C GLY A 74 -28.44 3.71 -3.25
N GLU A 75 -27.31 3.10 -2.84
CA GLU A 75 -26.86 3.00 -1.44
C GLU A 75 -25.51 3.71 -1.22
N ILE A 76 -25.37 4.93 -1.73
CA ILE A 76 -24.09 5.67 -1.75
C ILE A 76 -23.52 5.85 -0.33
N ASP A 77 -24.36 6.16 0.66
CA ASP A 77 -23.91 6.41 2.04
C ASP A 77 -23.36 5.15 2.71
N THR A 78 -23.96 3.99 2.46
CA THR A 78 -23.44 2.69 2.92
C THR A 78 -22.07 2.42 2.30
N TRP A 79 -21.90 2.68 1.00
CA TRP A 79 -20.62 2.56 0.32
C TRP A 79 -19.56 3.53 0.87
N LYS A 80 -19.94 4.79 1.12
CA LYS A 80 -19.05 5.80 1.73
C LYS A 80 -18.54 5.31 3.08
N LEU A 81 -19.45 4.92 3.98
CA LEU A 81 -19.08 4.48 5.32
C LEU A 81 -18.19 3.22 5.31
N ASN A 82 -18.53 2.23 4.48
CA ASN A 82 -17.74 1.00 4.36
C ASN A 82 -16.35 1.26 3.78
N LEU A 83 -16.24 2.11 2.76
CA LEU A 83 -14.94 2.46 2.17
C LEU A 83 -14.08 3.27 3.14
N ALA A 84 -14.70 4.23 3.84
CA ALA A 84 -14.04 5.03 4.87
C ALA A 84 -13.49 4.15 5.99
N ARG A 85 -14.31 3.25 6.53
CA ARG A 85 -13.88 2.27 7.54
C ARG A 85 -12.78 1.37 7.02
N HIS A 86 -12.88 0.84 5.81
CA HIS A 86 -11.83 -0.01 5.25
C HIS A 86 -10.48 0.71 5.20
N ARG A 87 -10.47 1.97 4.73
CA ARG A 87 -9.27 2.82 4.71
C ARG A 87 -8.77 3.12 6.11
N LEU A 88 -9.68 3.40 7.04
CA LEU A 88 -9.35 3.65 8.43
C LEU A 88 -8.64 2.47 9.08
N HIS A 89 -9.22 1.28 8.94
CA HIS A 89 -8.65 0.04 9.47
C HIS A 89 -7.27 -0.24 8.88
N LYS A 90 -7.06 0.08 7.59
CA LYS A 90 -5.75 -0.06 6.95
C LYS A 90 -4.71 0.92 7.50
N CYS A 91 -5.12 2.16 7.76
CA CYS A 91 -4.28 3.13 8.48
C CYS A 91 -3.95 2.63 9.89
N LEU A 92 -4.97 2.21 10.65
CA LEU A 92 -4.81 1.70 12.01
C LEU A 92 -3.95 0.43 12.06
N SER A 93 -4.01 -0.46 11.07
CA SER A 93 -3.13 -1.63 11.03
C SER A 93 -1.66 -1.21 10.97
N TYR A 94 -1.32 -0.22 10.15
CA TYR A 94 0.03 0.33 10.08
C TYR A 94 0.39 1.13 11.33
N TYR A 95 -0.57 1.83 11.93
CA TYR A 95 -0.37 2.55 13.18
C TYR A 95 0.01 1.60 14.33
N LYS A 96 -0.71 0.47 14.46
CA LYS A 96 -0.48 -0.57 15.47
C LYS A 96 0.87 -1.27 15.32
N LEU A 97 1.38 -1.42 14.08
CA LEU A 97 2.73 -1.92 13.84
C LEU A 97 3.81 -0.91 14.25
N GLY A 98 3.48 0.38 14.32
CA GLY A 98 4.45 1.43 14.60
C GLY A 98 5.39 1.73 13.43
N SER A 99 6.29 2.67 13.65
CA SER A 99 7.09 3.28 12.58
C SER A 99 8.06 2.29 11.90
N ARG A 100 8.79 1.49 12.69
CA ARG A 100 9.77 0.54 12.14
C ARG A 100 9.08 -0.65 11.47
N GLN A 101 8.22 -1.35 12.21
CA GLN A 101 7.63 -2.57 11.69
C GLN A 101 6.61 -2.31 10.57
N GLY A 102 5.91 -1.18 10.60
CA GLY A 102 5.05 -0.78 9.48
C GLY A 102 5.84 -0.60 8.17
N ARG A 103 7.05 -0.02 8.23
CA ARG A 103 7.92 0.12 7.06
C ARG A 103 8.42 -1.23 6.55
N VAL A 104 8.81 -2.13 7.44
CA VAL A 104 9.24 -3.50 7.09
C VAL A 104 8.10 -4.26 6.41
N GLU A 105 6.88 -4.20 6.97
CA GLU A 105 5.70 -4.86 6.41
C GLU A 105 5.33 -4.30 5.03
N LEU A 106 5.33 -2.97 4.89
CA LEU A 106 5.06 -2.32 3.60
C LEU A 106 6.12 -2.73 2.57
N HIS A 107 7.41 -2.65 2.93
CA HIS A 107 8.51 -3.00 2.05
C HIS A 107 8.40 -4.45 1.59
N SER A 108 8.28 -5.40 2.53
CA SER A 108 8.08 -6.82 2.24
C SER A 108 6.90 -7.04 1.29
N THR A 109 5.75 -6.43 1.59
CA THR A 109 4.55 -6.53 0.72
C THR A 109 4.85 -6.08 -0.70
N LEU A 110 5.46 -4.90 -0.88
CA LEU A 110 5.76 -4.38 -2.21
C LEU A 110 6.85 -5.20 -2.93
N SER A 111 7.89 -5.65 -2.21
CA SER A 111 8.95 -6.51 -2.74
C SER A 111 8.37 -7.79 -3.35
N THR A 112 7.41 -8.43 -2.69
CA THR A 112 6.77 -9.66 -3.23
C THR A 112 6.01 -9.41 -4.53
N MET A 113 5.38 -8.23 -4.67
CA MET A 113 4.64 -7.86 -5.89
C MET A 113 5.58 -7.64 -7.07
N VAL A 114 6.81 -7.16 -6.83
CA VAL A 114 7.75 -6.79 -7.91
C VAL A 114 8.87 -7.79 -8.12
N TYR A 115 9.06 -8.77 -7.23
CA TYR A 115 10.17 -9.71 -7.26
C TYR A 115 10.43 -10.30 -8.65
N ARG A 116 9.36 -10.72 -9.34
CA ARG A 116 9.45 -11.32 -10.69
C ARG A 116 9.65 -10.30 -11.82
N HIS A 117 9.34 -9.03 -11.58
CA HIS A 117 9.24 -7.99 -12.61
C HIS A 117 10.41 -7.00 -12.60
N VAL A 118 11.17 -6.95 -11.51
CA VAL A 118 12.33 -6.07 -11.32
C VAL A 118 13.52 -6.44 -12.21
N ALA A 119 13.53 -7.67 -12.74
CA ALA A 119 14.56 -8.18 -13.64
C ALA A 119 13.92 -8.82 -14.89
N PRO A 120 14.59 -8.80 -16.05
CA PRO A 120 14.13 -9.53 -17.23
C PRO A 120 13.99 -11.03 -16.94
N SER A 121 12.99 -11.69 -17.54
CA SER A 121 12.70 -13.12 -17.28
C SER A 121 13.85 -14.08 -17.61
N GLN A 122 14.83 -13.67 -18.41
CA GLN A 122 16.00 -14.46 -18.78
C GLN A 122 17.26 -14.10 -17.96
N SER A 123 17.14 -13.19 -17.00
CA SER A 123 18.27 -12.78 -16.17
C SER A 123 18.54 -13.83 -15.10
N GLN A 124 19.72 -14.45 -15.14
CA GLN A 124 20.20 -15.34 -14.07
C GLN A 124 20.81 -14.52 -12.94
N LEU A 125 19.96 -13.89 -12.14
CA LEU A 125 20.36 -13.19 -10.92
C LEU A 125 20.13 -14.11 -9.73
N ASN A 126 21.08 -14.15 -8.81
CA ASN A 126 20.84 -14.75 -7.50
C ASN A 126 19.89 -13.87 -6.66
N PHE A 127 19.37 -14.41 -5.56
CA PHE A 127 18.41 -13.71 -4.69
C PHE A 127 18.95 -12.36 -4.21
N SER A 128 20.22 -12.30 -3.80
CA SER A 128 20.85 -11.08 -3.28
C SER A 128 20.90 -9.96 -4.34
N ALA A 129 21.32 -10.29 -5.57
CA ALA A 129 21.35 -9.34 -6.68
C ALA A 129 19.96 -8.84 -7.05
N ARG A 130 18.97 -9.74 -7.08
CA ARG A 130 17.57 -9.36 -7.33
C ARG A 130 17.02 -8.52 -6.19
N TYR A 131 17.37 -8.82 -4.94
CA TYR A 131 16.97 -8.05 -3.77
C TYR A 131 17.51 -6.61 -3.84
N ASN A 132 18.77 -6.41 -4.22
CA ASN A 132 19.34 -5.07 -4.40
C ASN A 132 18.59 -4.27 -5.47
N LEU A 133 18.19 -4.90 -6.58
CA LEU A 133 17.37 -4.23 -7.59
C LEU A 133 15.98 -3.83 -7.04
N ILE A 134 15.40 -4.64 -6.15
CA ILE A 134 14.13 -4.31 -5.50
C ILE A 134 14.30 -3.09 -4.59
N GLU A 135 15.38 -3.02 -3.83
CA GLU A 135 15.69 -1.88 -2.97
C GLU A 135 15.79 -0.58 -3.78
N ASP A 136 16.61 -0.59 -4.84
CA ASP A 136 16.78 0.55 -5.73
C ASP A 136 15.44 1.00 -6.35
N PHE A 137 14.64 0.03 -6.82
CA PHE A 137 13.32 0.29 -7.38
C PHE A 137 12.36 0.89 -6.34
N LEU A 138 12.26 0.28 -5.15
CA LEU A 138 11.31 0.69 -4.13
C LEU A 138 11.66 2.07 -3.55
N GLN A 139 12.94 2.42 -3.44
CA GLN A 139 13.37 3.75 -3.03
C GLN A 139 12.80 4.85 -3.96
N ASP A 140 12.94 4.68 -5.28
CA ASP A 140 12.36 5.61 -6.27
C ASP A 140 10.82 5.56 -6.23
N PHE A 141 10.22 4.37 -6.03
CA PHE A 141 8.77 4.20 -5.97
C PHE A 141 8.13 4.85 -4.72
N TYR A 142 8.79 4.85 -3.57
CA TYR A 142 8.29 5.58 -2.38
C TYR A 142 8.26 7.09 -2.60
N ALA A 143 9.27 7.62 -3.30
CA ALA A 143 9.28 9.03 -3.69
C ALA A 143 8.13 9.34 -4.67
N GLU A 144 7.85 8.45 -5.63
CA GLU A 144 6.66 8.54 -6.49
C GLU A 144 5.36 8.51 -5.66
N CYS A 145 5.22 7.58 -4.71
CA CYS A 145 4.06 7.50 -3.82
C CYS A 145 3.85 8.80 -3.03
N LEU A 146 4.92 9.41 -2.52
CA LEU A 146 4.80 10.66 -1.77
C LEU A 146 4.36 11.83 -2.65
N LYS A 147 4.85 11.91 -3.90
CA LYS A 147 4.39 12.89 -4.89
C LYS A 147 2.90 12.68 -5.22
N ALA A 148 2.49 11.43 -5.44
CA ALA A 148 1.10 11.09 -5.68
C ALA A 148 0.21 11.43 -4.47
N PHE A 149 0.69 11.15 -3.25
CA PHE A 149 -0.01 11.52 -2.02
C PHE A 149 -0.28 13.03 -1.95
N ARG A 150 0.74 13.85 -2.21
CA ARG A 150 0.64 15.32 -2.20
C ARG A 150 -0.30 15.85 -3.29
N ARG A 151 -0.32 15.21 -4.46
CA ARG A 151 -1.22 15.59 -5.56
C ARG A 151 -2.68 15.23 -5.26
N GLU A 152 -2.92 14.15 -4.54
CA GLU A 152 -4.27 13.60 -4.33
C GLU A 152 -4.93 14.04 -3.02
N ASN A 153 -4.18 14.68 -2.12
CA ASN A 153 -4.69 15.14 -0.83
C ASN A 153 -4.45 16.65 -0.65
N PRO A 154 -5.31 17.35 0.12
CA PRO A 154 -5.12 18.76 0.44
C PRO A 154 -4.00 18.93 1.49
N VAL A 155 -2.75 18.79 1.05
CA VAL A 155 -1.54 18.98 1.86
C VAL A 155 -0.56 19.88 1.13
N ASP A 156 0.36 20.49 1.86
CA ASP A 156 1.38 21.36 1.30
C ASP A 156 2.35 20.60 0.37
N SER A 157 2.95 21.31 -0.58
CA SER A 157 3.87 20.73 -1.57
C SER A 157 5.14 20.10 -0.95
N ASP A 158 5.52 20.53 0.24
CA ASP A 158 6.64 20.05 1.05
C ASP A 158 6.20 19.04 2.11
N TYR A 159 4.93 18.64 2.14
CA TYR A 159 4.36 17.74 3.14
C TYR A 159 5.19 16.46 3.28
N THR A 160 5.59 16.17 4.52
CA THR A 160 6.19 14.92 4.93
C THR A 160 5.47 14.45 6.19
N PRO A 161 5.20 13.14 6.34
CA PRO A 161 4.56 12.63 7.56
C PRO A 161 5.39 12.97 8.80
N ARG A 162 4.81 13.69 9.77
CA ARG A 162 5.52 14.12 11.00
C ARG A 162 5.10 13.34 12.23
N THR A 163 3.91 12.76 12.19
CA THR A 163 3.36 11.93 13.27
C THR A 163 3.30 10.46 12.85
N GLN A 164 3.25 9.55 13.84
CA GLN A 164 3.08 8.11 13.57
C GLN A 164 1.78 7.83 12.80
N LEU A 165 0.71 8.59 13.08
CA LEU A 165 -0.57 8.43 12.39
C LEU A 165 -0.50 8.89 10.93
N GLU A 166 0.13 10.03 10.64
CA GLU A 166 0.40 10.47 9.27
C GLU A 166 1.31 9.50 8.51
N LEU A 167 2.31 8.91 9.20
CA LEU A 167 3.16 7.90 8.60
C LEU A 167 2.37 6.63 8.26
N ALA A 168 1.48 6.19 9.16
CA ALA A 168 0.61 5.05 8.95
C ALA A 168 -0.38 5.28 7.78
N GLU A 169 -0.93 6.48 7.68
CA GLU A 169 -1.76 6.90 6.54
C GLU A 169 -0.95 6.84 5.23
N TYR A 170 0.26 7.39 5.20
CA TYR A 170 1.14 7.33 4.02
C TYR A 170 1.49 5.88 3.63
N MET A 171 1.76 4.99 4.60
CA MET A 171 2.04 3.59 4.33
C MET A 171 0.81 2.86 3.75
N GLY A 172 -0.38 3.12 4.32
CA GLY A 172 -1.64 2.62 3.79
C GLY A 172 -1.93 3.11 2.37
N PHE A 173 -1.67 4.40 2.11
CA PHE A 173 -1.78 4.99 0.78
C PHE A 173 -0.81 4.34 -0.20
N SER A 174 0.46 4.19 0.17
CA SER A 174 1.51 3.64 -0.71
C SER A 174 1.19 2.21 -1.16
N GLU A 175 0.70 1.38 -0.25
CA GLU A 175 0.25 0.02 -0.59
C GLU A 175 -0.94 0.04 -1.55
N GLN A 176 -1.93 0.91 -1.31
CA GLN A 176 -3.08 1.03 -2.20
C GLN A 176 -2.68 1.58 -3.57
N TYR A 177 -1.81 2.58 -3.61
CA TYR A 177 -1.26 3.19 -4.81
C TYR A 177 -0.56 2.15 -5.67
N ALA A 178 0.28 1.30 -5.06
CA ALA A 178 0.93 0.18 -5.71
C ALA A 178 -0.07 -0.82 -6.35
N LYS A 179 -1.17 -1.10 -5.65
CA LYS A 179 -2.21 -2.05 -6.06
C LYS A 179 -3.18 -1.50 -7.11
N ARG A 180 -3.12 -0.20 -7.45
CA ARG A 180 -4.00 0.40 -8.47
C ARG A 180 -3.88 -0.33 -9.79
N ARG A 181 -5.02 -0.56 -10.43
CA ARG A 181 -5.15 -1.33 -11.66
C ARG A 181 -5.20 -0.38 -12.84
N ILE A 182 -4.23 -0.48 -13.74
CA ILE A 182 -4.15 0.31 -14.97
C ILE A 182 -4.60 -0.57 -16.13
N THR A 183 -5.58 -0.08 -16.89
CA THR A 183 -6.07 -0.77 -18.09
C THR A 183 -5.26 -0.28 -19.29
N LEU A 184 -4.56 -1.19 -19.95
CA LEU A 184 -3.74 -0.88 -21.12
C LEU A 184 -4.50 -1.17 -22.41
N ARG A 185 -4.30 -0.35 -23.45
CA ARG A 185 -4.95 -0.60 -24.75
C ARG A 185 -4.49 -1.93 -25.32
N GLY A 186 -5.43 -2.85 -25.58
CA GLY A 186 -5.15 -4.18 -26.15
C GLY A 186 -4.46 -5.17 -25.21
N ARG A 187 -4.25 -4.82 -23.94
CA ARG A 187 -3.73 -5.72 -22.91
C ARG A 187 -4.68 -5.74 -21.72
N GLY A 188 -4.64 -6.81 -20.94
CA GLY A 188 -5.40 -6.88 -19.69
C GLY A 188 -4.99 -5.77 -18.71
N SER A 189 -5.78 -5.62 -17.66
CA SER A 189 -5.45 -4.71 -16.56
C SER A 189 -4.25 -5.25 -15.76
N GLN A 190 -3.31 -4.37 -15.37
CA GLN A 190 -2.13 -4.71 -14.58
C GLN A 190 -1.98 -3.75 -13.39
N GLN A 191 -1.26 -4.17 -12.35
CA GLN A 191 -1.01 -3.31 -11.19
C GLN A 191 0.05 -2.24 -11.54
N LEU A 192 -0.12 -1.03 -11.02
CA LEU A 192 0.77 0.11 -11.26
C LEU A 192 2.22 -0.24 -10.91
N ILE A 193 2.45 -0.78 -9.71
CA ILE A 193 3.81 -1.12 -9.27
C ILE A 193 4.48 -2.17 -10.17
N VAL A 194 3.69 -3.10 -10.74
CA VAL A 194 4.19 -4.11 -11.68
C VAL A 194 4.61 -3.46 -13.00
N LEU A 195 3.83 -2.51 -13.51
CA LEU A 195 4.18 -1.75 -14.70
C LEU A 195 5.46 -0.93 -14.48
N ARG A 196 5.58 -0.27 -13.32
CA ARG A 196 6.78 0.48 -12.93
C ARG A 196 8.00 -0.42 -12.85
N ALA A 197 7.89 -1.60 -12.22
CA ALA A 197 8.98 -2.56 -12.13
C ALA A 197 9.42 -3.08 -13.51
N GLN A 198 8.47 -3.28 -14.44
CA GLN A 198 8.79 -3.66 -15.82
C GLN A 198 9.50 -2.54 -16.61
N SER A 199 9.13 -1.28 -16.39
CA SER A 199 9.85 -0.14 -16.99
C SER A 199 11.25 -0.01 -16.39
N PHE A 200 11.38 -0.19 -15.07
CA PHE A 200 12.66 -0.21 -14.36
C PHE A 200 13.60 -1.29 -14.90
N SER A 201 13.13 -2.53 -15.05
CA SER A 201 13.95 -3.63 -15.58
C SER A 201 14.41 -3.42 -17.02
N ARG A 202 13.64 -2.67 -17.81
CA ARG A 202 14.01 -2.28 -19.19
C ARG A 202 14.92 -1.06 -19.25
N ARG A 203 15.29 -0.47 -18.10
CA ARG A 203 16.05 0.79 -17.99
C ARG A 203 15.45 1.91 -18.83
N GLN A 204 14.12 1.91 -18.98
CA GLN A 204 13.46 3.03 -19.66
C GLN A 204 13.65 4.28 -18.80
N PRO A 205 13.97 5.45 -19.39
CA PRO A 205 14.08 6.68 -18.64
C PRO A 205 12.79 6.93 -17.86
N ASN A 206 12.88 7.50 -16.66
CA ASN A 206 11.72 7.94 -15.86
C ASN A 206 10.88 9.05 -16.54
N GLU A 207 11.09 9.33 -17.83
CA GLU A 207 10.27 10.19 -18.69
C GLU A 207 9.28 9.41 -19.59
N THR A 208 9.34 8.07 -19.62
CA THR A 208 8.26 7.21 -20.15
C THR A 208 7.03 6.99 -19.22
N PRO A 209 6.94 7.48 -17.96
CA PRO A 209 5.74 7.31 -17.15
C PRO A 209 4.59 8.19 -17.63
N VAL A 210 4.81 9.16 -18.53
CA VAL A 210 3.74 9.99 -19.11
C VAL A 210 2.64 9.12 -19.74
N ASP A 211 2.99 8.04 -20.43
CA ASP A 211 1.99 7.13 -21.04
C ASP A 211 1.21 6.30 -20.00
N ILE A 212 1.84 5.95 -18.87
CA ILE A 212 1.17 5.19 -17.81
C ILE A 212 0.34 6.13 -16.93
N GLU A 213 0.83 7.34 -16.65
CA GLU A 213 0.09 8.38 -15.93
C GLU A 213 -1.10 8.88 -16.75
N GLN A 214 -0.92 9.14 -18.06
CA GLN A 214 -2.03 9.40 -18.97
C GLN A 214 -2.99 8.20 -19.03
N ALA A 215 -2.51 6.95 -18.99
CA ALA A 215 -3.39 5.76 -18.91
C ALA A 215 -4.12 5.60 -17.56
N VAL A 216 -3.56 6.12 -16.46
CA VAL A 216 -4.27 6.26 -15.17
C VAL A 216 -5.34 7.36 -15.28
N GLU A 217 -5.08 8.39 -16.09
CA GLU A 217 -5.92 9.57 -16.29
C GLU A 217 -6.94 9.43 -17.44
N TYR A 218 -6.85 8.40 -18.30
CA TYR A 218 -7.78 8.12 -19.40
C TYR A 218 -9.18 7.64 -18.94
N GLY A 219 -9.61 8.13 -17.77
CA GLY A 219 -10.99 8.19 -17.30
C GLY A 219 -11.54 9.60 -17.09
N ARG A 220 -10.91 10.71 -17.55
CA ARG A 220 -11.58 12.01 -17.92
C ARG A 220 -10.64 13.19 -18.24
N ASP A 221 -11.09 13.96 -19.25
CA ASP A 221 -10.97 15.39 -19.59
C ASP A 221 -9.62 16.13 -19.60
N GLU A 222 -9.37 16.77 -20.76
CA GLU A 222 -8.21 17.57 -21.15
C GLU A 222 -8.28 18.99 -20.58
N GLU A 223 -7.71 19.27 -19.40
CA GLU A 223 -7.49 20.66 -18.95
C GLU A 223 -6.51 20.75 -17.76
N ALA A 224 -5.27 20.24 -17.89
CA ALA A 224 -4.22 20.49 -16.88
C ALA A 224 -2.77 20.31 -17.41
N GLN A 225 -2.53 20.53 -18.70
CA GLN A 225 -1.23 20.28 -19.33
C GLN A 225 -0.39 21.54 -19.54
N GLU A 226 -0.18 22.38 -18.52
CA GLU A 226 0.75 23.51 -18.65
C GLU A 226 1.32 23.88 -17.28
N HIS A 227 2.31 23.13 -16.77
CA HIS A 227 3.34 23.68 -15.84
C HIS A 227 4.48 22.74 -15.36
N ASN A 228 4.76 21.58 -15.96
CA ASN A 228 5.81 20.68 -15.43
C ASN A 228 7.02 20.48 -16.34
N ARG A 229 7.74 21.56 -16.62
CA ARG A 229 9.15 21.48 -17.02
C ARG A 229 9.97 22.51 -16.26
N SER A 230 10.65 22.08 -15.19
CA SER A 230 11.81 22.83 -14.70
C SER A 230 12.87 21.89 -14.14
N ALA A 231 14.11 22.27 -14.40
CA ALA A 231 15.37 21.56 -14.20
C ALA A 231 15.72 21.21 -12.74
N THR A 232 14.78 21.39 -11.80
CA THR A 232 14.91 21.10 -10.36
C THR A 232 14.91 19.59 -10.05
N VAL A 233 14.41 18.75 -10.97
CA VAL A 233 14.26 17.29 -10.78
C VAL A 233 15.61 16.56 -10.65
N GLN A 234 16.70 17.13 -11.16
CA GLN A 234 18.03 16.49 -11.07
C GLN A 234 18.78 16.79 -9.76
N GLN A 235 18.52 17.92 -9.10
CA GLN A 235 19.18 18.30 -7.83
C GLN A 235 18.46 17.83 -6.57
N VAL A 236 17.20 17.39 -6.66
CA VAL A 236 16.44 16.87 -5.51
C VAL A 236 16.77 15.40 -5.22
N ARG A 237 17.37 14.67 -6.17
CA ARG A 237 17.83 13.28 -5.99
C ARG A 237 18.90 13.13 -4.92
N SER A 238 19.63 14.20 -4.57
CA SER A 238 20.73 14.13 -3.60
C SER A 238 20.33 14.46 -2.16
N ASN A 239 19.23 15.20 -1.93
CA ASN A 239 19.01 15.86 -0.63
C ASN A 239 17.72 15.49 0.12
N LEU A 240 16.91 14.54 -0.38
CA LEU A 240 15.63 14.16 0.26
C LEU A 240 15.58 12.71 0.75
N ILE A 241 16.71 12.00 0.69
CA ILE A 241 16.87 10.63 1.19
C ILE A 241 18.08 10.63 2.13
N GLU A 242 17.98 11.36 3.25
CA GLU A 242 18.83 11.06 4.39
C GLU A 242 18.52 9.63 4.85
N LYS A 243 19.38 8.72 4.41
CA LYS A 243 19.68 7.39 4.93
C LYS A 243 18.88 7.00 6.17
N THR A 244 17.89 6.15 5.98
CA THR A 244 17.63 5.06 6.94
C THR A 244 17.40 3.77 6.17
N ILE A 245 18.38 3.39 5.36
CA ILE A 245 18.73 1.98 5.26
C ILE A 245 19.49 1.72 6.56
N ASP A 246 18.86 1.05 7.53
CA ASP A 246 19.59 0.57 8.69
C ASP A 246 20.40 -0.65 8.24
N PRO A 247 21.74 -0.58 8.15
CA PRO A 247 22.57 -1.73 7.81
C PRO A 247 22.35 -2.91 8.77
N SER A 248 21.76 -2.66 9.95
CA SER A 248 21.38 -3.68 10.91
C SER A 248 20.31 -4.65 10.40
N ASP A 249 19.40 -4.22 9.52
CA ASP A 249 18.31 -5.09 9.01
C ASP A 249 18.83 -6.13 8.01
N ALA A 250 19.84 -5.78 7.20
CA ALA A 250 20.52 -6.72 6.32
C ALA A 250 21.30 -7.76 7.14
N VAL A 251 22.02 -7.32 8.17
CA VAL A 251 22.76 -8.20 9.09
C VAL A 251 21.81 -9.13 9.86
N LEU A 252 20.64 -8.64 10.29
CA LEU A 252 19.62 -9.44 10.98
C LEU A 252 19.04 -10.53 10.07
N ARG A 253 18.83 -10.22 8.79
CA ARG A 253 18.35 -11.21 7.82
C ARG A 253 19.36 -12.31 7.59
N ASP A 254 20.62 -11.97 7.34
CA ASP A 254 21.69 -12.96 7.12
C ASP A 254 21.85 -13.86 8.34
N ARG A 255 21.69 -13.27 9.54
CA ARG A 255 21.64 -14.02 10.79
C ARG A 255 20.44 -14.96 10.87
N ILE A 256 19.23 -14.53 10.48
CA ILE A 256 18.05 -15.40 10.44
C ILE A 256 18.23 -16.56 9.46
N ILE A 257 18.72 -16.29 8.26
CA ILE A 257 18.96 -17.31 7.24
C ILE A 257 19.95 -18.34 7.77
N SER A 258 21.05 -17.87 8.36
CA SER A 258 22.08 -18.73 8.95
C SER A 258 21.53 -19.59 10.09
N GLU A 259 20.74 -19.01 10.99
CA GLU A 259 20.13 -19.75 12.11
C GLU A 259 19.03 -20.72 11.65
N LEU A 260 18.29 -20.39 10.59
CA LEU A 260 17.30 -21.29 9.99
C LEU A 260 17.97 -22.51 9.35
N ILE A 261 19.06 -22.31 8.60
CA ILE A 261 19.85 -23.41 8.02
C ILE A 261 20.36 -24.33 9.14
N LYS A 262 21.02 -23.78 10.17
CA LYS A 262 21.49 -24.57 11.32
C LYS A 262 20.37 -25.31 12.02
N TYR A 263 19.21 -24.67 12.19
CA TYR A 263 18.04 -25.31 12.79
C TYR A 263 17.59 -26.52 11.95
N LEU A 264 17.47 -26.38 10.64
CA LEU A 264 17.08 -27.47 9.73
C LEU A 264 18.09 -28.62 9.79
N GLU A 265 19.38 -28.34 9.70
CA GLU A 265 20.47 -29.33 9.79
C GLU A 265 20.47 -30.07 11.14
N SER A 266 20.37 -29.32 12.24
CA SER A 266 20.36 -29.88 13.61
C SER A 266 19.17 -30.79 13.90
N ASN A 267 18.04 -30.59 13.20
CA ASN A 267 16.84 -31.43 13.31
C ASN A 267 16.82 -32.56 12.26
N GLY A 268 17.90 -32.74 11.49
CA GLY A 268 18.02 -33.80 10.48
C GLY A 268 17.28 -33.53 9.17
N HIS A 269 16.89 -32.28 8.92
CA HIS A 269 16.19 -31.83 7.71
C HIS A 269 17.15 -31.17 6.72
N ASN A 270 18.25 -31.86 6.39
CA ASN A 270 19.27 -31.36 5.46
C ASN A 270 18.68 -31.09 4.06
N ASP A 271 17.74 -31.91 3.61
CA ASP A 271 17.01 -31.69 2.35
C ASP A 271 16.25 -30.35 2.33
N CYS A 272 15.69 -29.92 3.46
CA CYS A 272 15.06 -28.62 3.60
C CYS A 272 16.08 -27.47 3.63
N ALA A 273 17.28 -27.70 4.17
CA ALA A 273 18.37 -26.74 4.14
C ALA A 273 18.92 -26.56 2.71
N ASP A 274 19.18 -27.66 2.01
CA ASP A 274 19.60 -27.67 0.60
C ASP A 274 18.56 -26.96 -0.28
N TYR A 275 17.27 -27.27 -0.05
CA TYR A 275 16.17 -26.60 -0.73
C TYR A 275 16.18 -25.08 -0.53
N LEU A 276 16.42 -24.62 0.70
CA LEU A 276 16.51 -23.19 1.02
C LEU A 276 17.71 -22.54 0.33
N VAL A 277 18.89 -23.18 0.35
CA VAL A 277 20.09 -22.68 -0.31
C VAL A 277 19.87 -22.54 -1.82
N LEU A 278 19.33 -23.56 -2.47
CA LEU A 278 19.01 -23.54 -3.90
C LEU A 278 17.94 -22.47 -4.22
N LYS A 279 16.98 -22.26 -3.32
CA LYS A 279 16.01 -21.16 -3.46
C LYS A 279 16.63 -19.78 -3.31
N LEU A 280 17.60 -19.60 -2.42
CA LEU A 280 18.37 -18.35 -2.29
C LEU A 280 19.31 -18.11 -3.47
N GLN A 281 19.62 -19.13 -4.27
CA GLN A 281 20.27 -18.98 -5.56
C GLN A 281 19.31 -18.59 -6.69
N ASP A 282 18.01 -18.41 -6.38
CA ASP A 282 16.94 -18.06 -7.31
C ASP A 282 16.64 -19.14 -8.37
N LEU A 283 16.96 -20.40 -8.07
CA LEU A 283 16.70 -21.52 -8.98
C LEU A 283 15.20 -21.82 -9.10
N ALA A 284 14.77 -22.09 -10.35
CA ALA A 284 13.40 -22.46 -10.66
C ALA A 284 13.06 -23.84 -10.08
N ALA A 285 11.77 -24.11 -9.84
CA ALA A 285 11.35 -25.40 -9.28
C ALA A 285 11.85 -26.62 -10.10
N PRO A 286 11.81 -26.62 -11.45
CA PRO A 286 12.34 -27.74 -12.22
C PRO A 286 13.85 -27.94 -12.07
N GLU A 287 14.63 -26.86 -11.98
CA GLU A 287 16.08 -26.92 -11.79
C GLU A 287 16.43 -27.49 -10.42
N ILE A 288 15.68 -27.09 -9.38
CA ILE A 288 15.82 -27.65 -8.04
C ILE A 288 15.43 -29.13 -8.03
N ASP A 289 14.34 -29.49 -8.71
CA ASP A 289 13.89 -30.88 -8.81
C ASP A 289 14.97 -31.76 -9.48
N GLU A 290 15.65 -31.25 -10.51
CA GLU A 290 16.76 -31.94 -11.17
C GLU A 290 17.99 -32.07 -10.25
N ILE A 291 18.43 -30.97 -9.61
CA ILE A 291 19.60 -30.96 -8.71
C ILE A 291 19.38 -31.90 -7.51
N MET A 292 18.17 -31.91 -6.95
CA MET A 292 17.83 -32.71 -5.78
C MET A 292 17.28 -34.11 -6.13
N GLY A 293 17.13 -34.44 -7.41
CA GLY A 293 16.58 -35.72 -7.87
C GLY A 293 15.13 -35.96 -7.42
N LEU A 294 14.31 -34.91 -7.35
CA LEU A 294 12.94 -34.96 -6.84
C LEU A 294 11.92 -35.19 -7.95
N THR A 295 10.95 -36.07 -7.68
CA THR A 295 9.69 -36.08 -8.44
C THR A 295 8.79 -34.92 -7.99
N PRO A 296 7.82 -34.48 -8.81
CA PRO A 296 6.87 -33.43 -8.42
C PRO A 296 6.17 -33.71 -7.08
N ARG A 297 5.84 -34.97 -6.80
CA ARG A 297 5.22 -35.37 -5.54
C ARG A 297 6.17 -35.25 -4.35
N GLN A 298 7.44 -35.62 -4.52
CA GLN A 298 8.47 -35.46 -3.48
C GLN A 298 8.76 -33.98 -3.21
N ARG A 299 8.80 -33.15 -4.25
CA ARG A 299 8.91 -31.68 -4.10
C ARG A 299 7.77 -31.13 -3.25
N ASP A 300 6.54 -31.53 -3.51
CA ASP A 300 5.39 -31.03 -2.74
C ASP A 300 5.50 -31.43 -1.25
N TYR A 301 5.91 -32.68 -0.95
CA TYR A 301 6.19 -33.10 0.43
C TYR A 301 7.35 -32.31 1.07
N LEU A 302 8.42 -32.06 0.31
CA LEU A 302 9.55 -31.25 0.77
C LEU A 302 9.11 -29.83 1.11
N GLN A 303 8.31 -29.18 0.25
CA GLN A 303 7.78 -27.83 0.49
C GLN A 303 6.85 -27.77 1.70
N GLN A 304 5.99 -28.76 1.90
CA GLN A 304 5.11 -28.82 3.07
C GLN A 304 5.92 -28.96 4.37
N ARG A 305 6.92 -29.84 4.38
CA ARG A 305 7.82 -30.03 5.52
C ARG A 305 8.67 -28.78 5.78
N PHE A 306 9.25 -28.19 4.73
CA PHE A 306 9.98 -26.93 4.83
C PHE A 306 9.11 -25.83 5.47
N LYS A 307 7.87 -25.65 4.98
CA LYS A 307 6.91 -24.72 5.56
C LYS A 307 6.67 -24.99 7.06
N TYR A 308 6.39 -26.24 7.44
CA TYR A 308 6.21 -26.62 8.84
C TYR A 308 7.42 -26.24 9.70
N HIS A 309 8.64 -26.49 9.21
CA HIS A 309 9.85 -26.17 9.95
C HIS A 309 10.12 -24.68 10.06
N VAL A 310 9.82 -23.89 9.03
CA VAL A 310 9.90 -22.42 9.08
C VAL A 310 8.90 -21.87 10.11
N GLU A 311 7.67 -22.36 10.13
CA GLU A 311 6.66 -21.97 11.13
C GLU A 311 7.10 -22.39 12.55
N LYS A 312 7.66 -23.59 12.72
CA LYS A 312 8.17 -24.03 14.03
C LYS A 312 9.40 -23.23 14.48
N PHE A 313 10.28 -22.87 13.55
CA PHE A 313 11.44 -22.02 13.81
C PHE A 313 11.02 -20.63 14.30
N SER A 314 10.05 -20.03 13.62
CA SER A 314 9.59 -18.68 13.94
C SER A 314 8.82 -18.60 15.26
N ARG A 315 8.07 -19.65 15.63
CA ARG A 315 7.21 -19.64 16.84
C ARG A 315 7.86 -20.22 18.09
N SER A 316 8.77 -21.18 17.93
CA SER A 316 9.28 -21.99 19.04
C SER A 316 10.78 -21.93 19.22
N ALA A 317 11.57 -22.16 18.15
CA ALA A 317 13.01 -22.36 18.28
C ALA A 317 13.79 -21.04 18.41
N GLN A 318 13.57 -20.11 17.49
CA GLN A 318 14.31 -18.84 17.40
C GLN A 318 13.36 -17.63 17.36
N TRP A 319 12.23 -17.75 18.06
CA TRP A 319 11.18 -16.72 18.07
C TRP A 319 11.70 -15.34 18.47
N LYS A 320 12.65 -15.25 19.42
CA LYS A 320 13.26 -13.96 19.82
C LYS A 320 14.02 -13.27 18.68
N LEU A 321 14.74 -14.05 17.88
CA LEU A 321 15.47 -13.52 16.72
C LEU A 321 14.50 -13.07 15.63
N VAL A 322 13.44 -13.85 15.39
CA VAL A 322 12.39 -13.48 14.44
C VAL A 322 11.63 -12.24 14.92
N HIS A 323 11.34 -12.13 16.21
CA HIS A 323 10.74 -10.93 16.82
C HIS A 323 11.63 -9.70 16.68
N GLN A 324 12.93 -9.85 16.91
CA GLN A 324 13.89 -8.78 16.72
C GLN A 324 13.89 -8.28 15.27
N TRP A 325 13.81 -9.19 14.30
CA TRP A 325 13.69 -8.83 12.88
C TRP A 325 12.34 -8.21 12.52
N LEU A 326 11.26 -8.68 13.14
CA LEU A 326 9.91 -8.10 13.04
C LEU A 326 9.73 -6.87 13.94
N GLY A 327 10.80 -6.32 14.53
CA GLY A 327 10.73 -5.15 15.40
C GLY A 327 9.70 -5.23 16.53
N ALA A 328 9.34 -6.44 16.97
CA ALA A 328 8.33 -6.68 18.00
C ALA A 328 8.97 -6.63 19.39
N ASP A 329 8.28 -5.99 20.35
CA ASP A 329 8.73 -6.00 21.75
C ASP A 329 8.82 -7.44 22.26
N LEU A 330 9.98 -7.79 22.84
CA LEU A 330 10.28 -9.14 23.36
C LEU A 330 9.35 -9.56 24.50
N ASP A 331 8.64 -8.59 25.10
CA ASP A 331 7.66 -8.79 26.17
C ASP A 331 6.35 -9.40 25.68
N GLN A 332 6.10 -9.42 24.36
CA GLN A 332 4.99 -10.13 23.74
C GLN A 332 5.55 -11.30 22.93
N LYS A 333 5.39 -12.54 23.40
CA LYS A 333 5.60 -13.72 22.55
C LYS A 333 4.41 -13.81 21.60
N LEU A 334 4.61 -13.56 20.31
CA LEU A 334 3.54 -13.35 19.30
C LEU A 334 3.00 -14.69 18.76
N GLY A 335 3.36 -15.80 19.40
CA GLY A 335 3.00 -17.15 18.97
C GLY A 335 3.64 -17.46 17.64
#